data_AF-A0A4Y6UHP0-F1
#
_entry.id   AF-A0A4Y6UHP0-F1
#
_cell.length_a   1.000
_cell.length_b   1.000
_cell.length_c   1.000
_cell.angle_alpha   90.00
_cell.angle_beta   90.00
_cell.angle_gamma   90.00
#
_symmetry.space_group_name_H-M   'P 1'
#
loop_
_entity.id
_entity.type
_entity.pdbx_description
1 polymer ?
#
loop_
_entity_poly.entity_id
_entity_poly.type
_entity_poly.pdbx_seq_one_letter_code
_entity_poly.pdbx_strand_id
1 'polypeptide(L)'
;MKDYATPTLSVLDRLLDAHPERADPPPSNVRTLAQIHAALRRDLEALLNSDRPWVVLKPHQATLQSSPLGYGLSDVTARALSDDDERERIRTEVENTLRRFDSRLTNIRVSLLPDNAPMSTVIRLQIEGVLLLDPQPELVRYSTAILPPGQPISIQAVRET
;
A
#
# COMPACT_ATOMS: atom_id res chain seq x y z
N MET A 1 22.58 -7.54 -11.72
CA MET A 1 22.32 -8.50 -10.63
C MET A 1 21.53 -7.72 -9.60
N LYS A 2 20.22 -7.99 -9.42
CA LYS A 2 19.42 -7.25 -8.42
C LYS A 2 19.76 -7.80 -7.05
N ASP A 3 20.21 -6.94 -6.14
CA ASP A 3 20.45 -7.31 -4.75
C ASP A 3 19.12 -7.69 -4.10
N TYR A 4 18.94 -8.98 -3.79
CA TYR A 4 17.82 -9.45 -3.00
C TYR A 4 18.12 -9.15 -1.54
N ALA A 5 17.39 -8.21 -0.94
CA ALA A 5 17.56 -7.87 0.46
C ALA A 5 17.08 -9.02 1.34
N THR A 6 17.87 -9.41 2.34
CA THR A 6 17.43 -10.28 3.44
C THR A 6 16.10 -9.75 3.96
N PRO A 7 15.06 -10.57 4.19
CA PRO A 7 13.71 -10.14 4.56
C PRO A 7 13.74 -9.38 5.88
N THR A 8 14.00 -8.09 5.79
CA THR A 8 14.17 -7.19 6.91
C THR A 8 12.87 -6.42 6.99
N LEU A 9 12.18 -6.58 8.12
CA LEU A 9 11.06 -5.73 8.47
C LEU A 9 11.48 -4.26 8.41
N SER A 10 10.53 -3.37 8.18
CA SER A 10 10.85 -1.93 8.17
C SER A 10 11.51 -1.54 9.50
N VAL A 11 12.29 -0.44 9.52
CA VAL A 11 12.83 0.09 10.78
C VAL A 11 11.70 0.35 11.78
N LEU A 12 10.53 0.80 11.28
CA LEU A 12 9.34 1.02 12.10
C LEU A 12 8.85 -0.27 12.74
N ASP A 13 8.75 -1.37 12.01
CA ASP A 13 8.34 -2.67 12.57
C ASP A 13 9.32 -3.23 13.62
N ARG A 14 10.59 -2.83 13.59
CA ARG A 14 11.57 -3.20 14.61
C ARG A 14 11.48 -2.34 15.87
N LEU A 15 10.80 -1.20 15.79
CA LEU A 15 10.65 -0.23 16.87
C LEU A 15 9.21 -0.16 17.42
N LEU A 16 8.22 -0.54 16.62
CA LEU A 16 6.82 -0.61 17.00
C LEU A 16 6.58 -1.89 17.79
N ASP A 17 6.35 -1.72 19.09
CA ASP A 17 5.78 -2.77 19.92
C ASP A 17 4.25 -2.77 19.75
N ALA A 18 3.73 -3.83 19.13
CA ALA A 18 2.30 -4.01 18.92
C ALA A 18 1.57 -4.50 20.19
N HIS A 19 2.31 -4.97 21.20
CA HIS A 19 1.79 -5.56 22.43
C HIS A 19 2.60 -5.13 23.65
N PRO A 20 2.56 -3.83 24.02
CA PRO A 20 3.31 -3.29 25.17
C PRO A 20 2.96 -3.96 26.51
N GLU A 21 1.82 -4.64 26.58
CA GLU A 21 1.38 -5.42 27.72
C GLU A 21 2.05 -6.79 27.87
N ARG A 22 2.85 -7.24 26.89
CA ARG A 22 3.52 -8.55 26.90
C ARG A 22 5.03 -8.38 26.95
N ALA A 23 5.70 -9.31 27.63
CA ALA A 23 7.15 -9.38 27.57
C ALA A 23 7.59 -9.76 26.15
N ASP A 24 8.60 -9.05 25.64
CA ASP A 24 9.14 -9.29 24.32
C ASP A 24 9.65 -10.74 24.18
N PRO A 25 9.28 -11.44 23.10
CA PRO A 25 9.91 -12.71 22.78
C PRO A 25 11.41 -12.48 22.52
N PRO A 26 12.27 -13.49 22.76
CA PRO A 26 13.69 -13.37 22.49
C PRO A 26 13.93 -12.93 21.03
N PRO A 27 14.92 -12.05 20.76
CA PRO A 27 15.17 -11.53 19.42
C PRO A 27 15.54 -12.68 18.48
N SER A 28 14.54 -13.18 17.77
CA SER A 28 14.71 -14.11 16.66
C SER A 28 15.06 -13.30 15.41
N ASN A 29 16.09 -13.69 14.66
CA ASN A 29 16.34 -13.16 13.31
C ASN A 29 15.51 -13.90 12.25
N VAL A 30 14.85 -15.00 12.61
CA VAL A 30 13.98 -15.78 11.73
C VAL A 30 12.57 -15.21 11.84
N ARG A 31 12.14 -14.50 10.80
CA ARG A 31 10.77 -14.01 10.67
C ARG A 31 9.97 -14.99 9.83
N THR A 32 8.77 -15.33 10.31
CA THR A 32 7.81 -16.10 9.51
C THR A 32 7.26 -15.25 8.38
N LEU A 33 7.00 -15.85 7.21
CA LEU A 33 6.34 -15.20 6.08
C LEU A 33 5.07 -14.46 6.52
N ALA A 34 4.26 -15.06 7.40
CA ALA A 34 3.06 -14.43 7.94
C ALA A 34 3.32 -13.06 8.60
N GLN A 35 4.45 -12.88 9.30
CA GLN A 35 4.81 -11.60 9.91
C GLN A 35 5.18 -10.56 8.85
N ILE A 36 5.84 -10.99 7.77
CA ILE A 36 6.22 -10.11 6.66
C ILE A 36 4.98 -9.64 5.91
N HIS A 37 4.04 -10.54 5.61
CA HIS A 37 2.76 -10.16 5.01
C HIS A 37 1.95 -9.23 5.92
N ALA A 38 1.94 -9.48 7.24
CA ALA A 38 1.24 -8.62 8.19
C ALA A 38 1.86 -7.21 8.24
N ALA A 39 3.18 -7.11 8.24
CA ALA A 39 3.89 -5.84 8.19
C ALA A 39 3.63 -5.08 6.88
N LEU A 40 3.76 -5.76 5.74
CA LEU A 40 3.45 -5.19 4.43
C LEU A 40 2.01 -4.66 4.39
N ARG A 41 1.04 -5.45 4.88
CA ARG A 41 -0.36 -5.03 4.92
C ARG A 41 -0.55 -3.76 5.75
N ARG A 42 0.06 -3.68 6.94
CA ARG A 42 0.00 -2.47 7.79
C ARG A 42 0.61 -1.26 7.10
N ASP A 43 1.76 -1.42 6.45
CA ASP A 43 2.44 -0.33 5.77
C ASP A 43 1.64 0.18 4.57
N LEU A 44 1.01 -0.73 3.80
CA LEU A 44 0.08 -0.37 2.72
C LEU A 44 -1.16 0.35 3.27
N GLU A 45 -1.75 -0.14 4.38
CA GLU A 45 -2.88 0.53 5.03
C GLU A 45 -2.49 1.93 5.52
N ALA A 46 -1.35 2.08 6.18
CA ALA A 46 -0.85 3.38 6.64
C ALA A 46 -0.61 4.34 5.48
N LEU A 47 -0.04 3.86 4.37
CA LEU A 47 0.22 4.66 3.18
C LEU A 47 -1.08 5.11 2.51
N LEU A 48 -2.06 4.23 2.33
CA LEU A 48 -3.31 4.58 1.66
C LEU A 48 -4.23 5.44 2.53
N ASN A 49 -4.18 5.30 3.86
CA ASN A 49 -4.97 6.11 4.78
C ASN A 49 -4.32 7.47 5.13
N SER A 50 -3.06 7.68 4.75
CA SER A 50 -2.41 8.98 4.96
C SER A 50 -2.86 9.96 3.88
N ASP A 51 -3.39 11.10 4.31
CA ASP A 51 -3.71 12.21 3.41
C ASP A 51 -2.47 13.08 3.23
N ARG A 52 -2.17 13.44 1.99
CA ARG A 52 -1.09 14.38 1.70
C ARG A 52 -1.66 15.69 1.17
N PRO A 53 -1.09 16.85 1.58
CA PRO A 53 -1.57 18.13 1.10
C PRO A 53 -1.47 18.22 -0.42
N TRP A 54 -2.46 18.86 -1.04
CA TRP A 54 -2.38 19.19 -2.45
C TRP A 54 -1.27 20.22 -2.66
N VAL A 55 -0.12 19.77 -3.17
CA VAL A 55 1.03 20.63 -3.47
C VAL A 55 1.38 20.53 -4.94
N VAL A 56 1.30 21.66 -5.64
CA VAL A 56 1.80 21.79 -7.01
C VAL A 56 3.31 22.03 -6.94
N LEU A 57 4.09 20.96 -7.13
CA LEU A 57 5.54 21.05 -7.13
C LEU A 57 6.06 21.65 -8.44
N LYS A 58 7.04 22.54 -8.33
CA LYS A 58 7.78 23.04 -9.50
C LYS A 58 8.67 21.94 -10.08
N PRO A 59 9.10 22.01 -11.36
CA PRO A 59 9.95 20.97 -11.96
C PRO A 59 11.25 20.68 -11.18
N HIS A 60 11.89 21.70 -10.61
CA HIS A 60 13.09 21.55 -9.78
C HIS A 60 12.82 20.93 -8.40
N GLN A 61 11.55 20.72 -8.04
CA GLN A 61 11.11 20.13 -6.77
C GLN A 61 10.61 18.69 -6.96
N ALA A 62 10.81 18.08 -8.13
CA ALA A 62 10.30 16.73 -8.43
C ALA A 62 10.73 15.67 -7.38
N THR A 63 11.93 15.80 -6.81
CA THR A 63 12.44 14.91 -5.76
C THR A 63 11.63 14.98 -4.45
N LEU A 64 10.86 16.06 -4.22
CA LEU A 64 9.98 16.16 -3.04
C LEU A 64 8.82 15.15 -3.12
N GLN A 65 8.48 14.62 -4.32
CA GLN A 65 7.47 13.56 -4.47
C GLN A 65 7.86 12.25 -3.79
N SER A 66 9.16 11.95 -3.65
CA SER A 66 9.67 10.78 -2.92
C SER A 66 10.06 11.10 -1.48
N SER A 67 9.81 12.33 -1.02
CA SER A 67 10.03 12.74 0.36
C SER A 67 8.80 12.44 1.22
N PRO A 68 8.87 12.59 2.56
CA PRO A 68 7.70 12.48 3.42
C PRO A 68 6.52 13.40 3.01
N LEU A 69 6.77 14.49 2.27
CA LEU A 69 5.71 15.35 1.73
C LEU A 69 4.83 14.66 0.68
N GLY A 70 5.37 13.66 -0.02
CA GLY A 70 4.64 12.87 -1.01
C GLY A 70 3.95 11.64 -0.43
N TYR A 71 4.16 11.33 0.86
CA TYR A 71 3.63 10.13 1.50
C TYR A 71 2.12 10.27 1.70
N GLY A 72 1.36 9.33 1.12
CA GLY A 72 -0.09 9.34 1.18
C GLY A 72 -0.76 9.50 -0.18
N LEU A 73 -2.09 9.40 -0.17
CA LEU A 73 -2.94 9.70 -1.32
C LEU A 73 -3.35 11.17 -1.29
N SER A 74 -3.48 11.80 -2.46
CA SER A 74 -4.02 13.16 -2.57
C SER A 74 -5.48 13.13 -3.01
N ASP A 75 -6.38 13.69 -2.20
CA ASP A 75 -7.76 14.06 -2.59
C ASP A 75 -8.67 12.88 -3.04
N VAL A 76 -8.33 11.65 -2.66
CA VAL A 76 -9.04 10.44 -3.10
C VAL A 76 -10.39 10.24 -2.38
N THR A 77 -10.57 10.89 -1.22
CA THR A 77 -11.78 10.74 -0.38
C THR A 77 -12.81 11.84 -0.58
N ALA A 78 -12.49 12.95 -1.26
CA ALA A 78 -13.39 14.12 -1.35
C ALA A 78 -14.17 14.21 -2.66
N ARG A 79 -13.81 13.45 -3.70
CA ARG A 79 -14.39 13.54 -5.05
C ARG A 79 -15.37 12.39 -5.31
N ALA A 80 -16.48 12.72 -5.97
CA ALA A 80 -17.55 11.78 -6.28
C ALA A 80 -17.04 10.58 -7.09
N LEU A 81 -17.15 9.37 -6.54
CA LEU A 81 -16.63 8.11 -7.08
C LEU A 81 -17.53 7.51 -8.18
N SER A 82 -18.29 8.35 -8.90
CA SER A 82 -19.36 7.93 -9.82
C SER A 82 -18.97 7.90 -11.29
N ASP A 83 -17.82 8.47 -11.66
CA ASP A 83 -17.35 8.56 -13.05
C ASP A 83 -16.18 7.63 -13.33
N ASP A 84 -16.13 7.02 -14.51
CA ASP A 84 -15.11 6.03 -14.89
C ASP A 84 -13.73 6.68 -15.04
N ASP A 85 -13.67 7.93 -15.54
CA ASP A 85 -12.40 8.67 -15.64
C ASP A 85 -11.81 8.96 -14.25
N GLU A 86 -12.66 9.27 -13.26
CA GLU A 86 -12.23 9.49 -11.88
C GLU A 86 -11.75 8.17 -11.23
N ARG A 87 -12.42 7.04 -11.52
CA ARG A 87 -11.99 5.72 -11.07
C ARG A 87 -10.60 5.37 -11.58
N GLU A 88 -10.35 5.60 -12.87
CA GLU A 88 -9.06 5.32 -13.49
C GLU A 88 -7.97 6.27 -12.98
N ARG A 89 -8.31 7.54 -12.73
CA ARG A 89 -7.41 8.50 -12.06
C ARG A 89 -6.99 8.01 -10.68
N ILE A 90 -7.95 7.58 -9.86
CA ILE A 90 -7.68 7.06 -8.51
C ILE A 90 -6.83 5.80 -8.57
N ARG A 91 -7.16 4.86 -9.47
CA ARG A 91 -6.36 3.64 -9.69
C ARG A 91 -4.91 3.98 -10.03
N THR A 92 -4.70 4.96 -10.92
CA THR A 92 -3.37 5.42 -11.34
C THR A 92 -2.61 6.08 -10.18
N GLU A 93 -3.29 6.89 -9.38
CA GLU A 93 -2.68 7.56 -8.22
C GLU A 93 -2.25 6.56 -7.15
N VAL A 94 -3.09 5.56 -6.87
CA VAL A 94 -2.75 4.46 -5.95
C VAL A 94 -1.53 3.71 -6.48
N GLU A 95 -1.53 3.31 -7.75
CA GLU A 95 -0.40 2.59 -8.34
C GLU A 95 0.92 3.38 -8.24
N ASN A 96 0.89 4.66 -8.59
CA ASN A 96 2.07 5.52 -8.51
C ASN A 96 2.55 5.71 -7.07
N THR A 97 1.64 5.85 -6.12
CA THR A 97 1.97 6.01 -4.70
C THR A 97 2.62 4.75 -4.14
N LEU A 98 2.07 3.57 -4.45
CA LEU A 98 2.65 2.30 -4.04
C LEU A 98 4.05 2.09 -4.62
N ARG A 99 4.25 2.41 -5.91
CA ARG A 99 5.57 2.33 -6.57
C ARG A 99 6.62 3.26 -5.96
N ARG A 100 6.21 4.40 -5.38
CA ARG A 100 7.11 5.38 -4.78
C ARG A 100 7.56 5.00 -3.37
N PHE A 101 6.67 4.45 -2.55
CA PHE A 101 6.89 4.36 -1.10
C PHE A 101 7.08 2.95 -0.53
N ASP A 102 6.77 1.87 -1.26
CA ASP A 102 7.08 0.51 -0.78
C ASP A 102 8.22 -0.13 -1.57
N SER A 103 9.40 -0.16 -0.96
CA SER A 103 10.62 -0.73 -1.56
C SER A 103 10.62 -2.26 -1.64
N ARG A 104 9.75 -2.95 -0.89
CA ARG A 104 9.71 -4.43 -0.86
C ARG A 104 8.86 -4.99 -2.00
N LEU A 105 7.96 -4.18 -2.56
CA LEU A 105 7.12 -4.54 -3.70
C LEU A 105 7.72 -4.02 -5.01
N THR A 106 8.00 -4.91 -5.95
CA THR A 106 8.36 -4.57 -7.33
C THR A 106 7.26 -5.02 -8.28
N ASN A 107 7.27 -4.50 -9.51
CA ASN A 107 6.31 -4.87 -10.56
C ASN A 107 4.85 -4.73 -10.11
N ILE A 108 4.55 -3.66 -9.38
CA ILE A 108 3.21 -3.37 -8.87
C ILE A 108 2.28 -3.12 -10.05
N ARG A 109 1.05 -3.64 -9.99
CA ARG A 109 -0.03 -3.32 -10.92
C ARG A 109 -1.29 -3.15 -10.09
N VAL A 110 -2.05 -2.09 -10.36
CA VAL A 110 -3.36 -1.90 -9.75
C VAL A 110 -4.41 -2.08 -10.82
N SER A 111 -5.54 -2.72 -10.52
CA SER A 111 -6.68 -2.90 -11.42
C SER A 111 -7.98 -2.54 -10.72
N LEU A 112 -8.93 -1.98 -11.47
CA LEU A 112 -10.30 -1.78 -11.01
C LEU A 112 -11.03 -3.12 -11.05
N LEU A 113 -11.63 -3.53 -9.94
CA LEU A 113 -12.52 -4.69 -9.92
C LEU A 113 -13.92 -4.26 -10.35
N PRO A 114 -14.60 -5.05 -11.21
CA PRO A 114 -15.95 -4.73 -11.65
C PRO A 114 -16.88 -4.66 -10.43
N ASP A 115 -17.64 -3.57 -10.35
CA ASP A 115 -18.69 -3.42 -9.36
C ASP A 115 -20.01 -3.79 -10.02
N ASN A 116 -20.75 -4.74 -9.45
CA ASN A 116 -22.03 -5.20 -10.01
C ASN A 116 -23.17 -4.19 -9.74
N ALA A 117 -22.87 -3.06 -9.10
CA ALA A 117 -23.84 -2.04 -8.71
C ALA A 117 -23.61 -0.73 -9.50
N PRO A 118 -24.55 -0.32 -10.38
CA PRO A 118 -24.40 0.81 -11.30
C PRO A 118 -24.34 2.21 -10.64
N MET A 119 -24.41 2.31 -9.32
CA MET A 119 -24.29 3.55 -8.55
C MET A 119 -23.39 3.39 -7.32
N SER A 120 -22.52 2.38 -7.32
CA SER A 120 -21.64 2.14 -6.17
C SER A 120 -20.67 3.30 -6.01
N THR A 121 -20.70 3.98 -4.87
CA THR A 121 -19.69 4.97 -4.48
C THR A 121 -18.42 4.29 -3.93
N VAL A 122 -18.25 2.99 -4.17
CA VAL A 122 -17.08 2.23 -3.72
C VAL A 122 -16.19 1.94 -4.93
N ILE A 123 -14.90 2.22 -4.79
CA ILE A 123 -13.90 1.80 -5.78
C ILE A 123 -13.17 0.59 -5.22
N ARG A 124 -13.41 -0.56 -5.84
CA ARG A 124 -12.70 -1.80 -5.52
C ARG A 124 -11.46 -1.88 -6.39
N LEU A 125 -10.30 -2.00 -5.75
CA LEU A 125 -9.02 -2.13 -6.41
C LEU A 125 -8.39 -3.47 -6.05
N GLN A 126 -7.71 -4.06 -7.01
CA GLN A 126 -6.82 -5.18 -6.81
C GLN A 126 -5.39 -4.71 -7.04
N ILE A 127 -4.52 -5.03 -6.10
CA ILE A 127 -3.09 -4.69 -6.11
C ILE A 127 -2.34 -6.00 -6.31
N GLU A 128 -1.62 -6.10 -7.41
CA GLU A 128 -0.71 -7.20 -7.71
C GLU A 128 0.73 -6.70 -7.61
N GLY A 129 1.64 -7.53 -7.16
CA GLY A 129 3.06 -7.18 -7.10
C GLY A 129 3.93 -8.38 -6.81
N VAL A 130 5.23 -8.18 -6.89
CA VAL A 130 6.25 -9.15 -6.49
C VAL A 130 6.87 -8.67 -5.19
N LEU A 131 6.66 -9.40 -4.12
CA LEU A 131 7.32 -9.19 -2.84
C LEU A 131 8.73 -9.79 -2.91
N LEU A 132 9.74 -8.94 -2.76
CA LEU A 132 11.15 -9.35 -2.76
C LEU A 132 11.49 -9.99 -1.41
N LEU A 133 11.59 -11.32 -1.40
CA LEU A 133 12.04 -12.12 -0.27
C LEU A 133 13.30 -12.90 -0.64
N ASP A 134 14.20 -13.06 0.32
CA ASP A 134 15.31 -14.03 0.25
C ASP A 134 14.84 -15.33 0.91
N PRO A 135 14.92 -16.51 0.25
CA PRO A 135 15.64 -16.78 -1.01
C PRO A 135 14.82 -16.66 -2.30
N GLN A 136 13.49 -16.50 -2.24
CA GLN A 136 12.66 -16.51 -3.44
C GLN A 136 11.61 -15.38 -3.43
N PRO A 137 11.53 -14.56 -4.50
CA PRO A 137 10.45 -13.60 -4.68
C PRO A 137 9.07 -14.28 -4.73
N GLU A 138 8.07 -13.62 -4.15
CA GLU A 138 6.70 -14.13 -4.07
C GLU A 138 5.74 -13.22 -4.83
N LEU A 139 4.84 -13.78 -5.62
CA LEU A 139 3.73 -13.04 -6.21
C LEU A 139 2.65 -12.82 -5.15
N VAL A 140 2.32 -11.56 -4.90
CA VAL A 140 1.33 -11.19 -3.89
C VAL A 140 0.17 -10.44 -4.53
N ARG A 141 -1.03 -10.73 -4.01
CA ARG A 141 -2.28 -10.12 -4.47
C ARG A 141 -3.11 -9.65 -3.29
N TYR A 142 -3.45 -8.38 -3.33
CA TYR A 142 -4.28 -7.73 -2.33
C TYR A 142 -5.51 -7.11 -2.98
N SER A 143 -6.58 -7.01 -2.20
CA SER A 143 -7.81 -6.32 -2.53
C SER A 143 -8.00 -5.18 -1.55
N THR A 144 -8.47 -4.05 -2.05
CA THR A 144 -8.81 -2.89 -1.23
C THR A 144 -10.05 -2.21 -1.78
N ALA A 145 -10.78 -1.54 -0.89
CA ALA A 145 -11.96 -0.76 -1.23
C ALA A 145 -11.77 0.67 -0.73
N ILE A 146 -11.88 1.62 -1.64
CA ILE A 146 -11.95 3.04 -1.32
C ILE A 146 -13.42 3.37 -1.14
N LEU A 147 -13.75 3.74 0.09
CA LEU A 147 -15.08 4.09 0.53
C LEU A 147 -15.23 5.61 0.54
N PRO A 148 -16.47 6.15 0.56
CA PRO A 148 -16.72 7.56 0.78
C PRO A 148 -16.00 8.10 2.04
N PRO A 149 -15.81 9.43 2.16
CA PRO A 149 -14.97 10.02 3.19
C PRO A 149 -15.42 9.60 4.61
N GLY A 150 -14.43 9.36 5.47
CA GLY A 150 -14.65 8.97 6.87
C GLY A 150 -14.54 7.48 7.16
N GLN A 151 -14.32 6.64 6.15
CA GLN A 151 -14.03 5.21 6.34
C GLN A 151 -12.56 4.90 5.99
N PRO A 152 -11.84 4.18 6.87
CA PRO A 152 -10.46 3.80 6.59
C PRO A 152 -10.40 2.74 5.48
N ILE A 153 -9.38 2.87 4.63
CA ILE A 153 -9.04 1.89 3.60
C ILE A 153 -8.42 0.66 4.29
N SER A 154 -8.91 -0.53 3.96
CA SER A 154 -8.38 -1.79 4.48
C SER A 154 -7.85 -2.67 3.35
N ILE A 155 -6.72 -3.32 3.60
CA ILE A 155 -6.04 -4.21 2.66
C ILE A 155 -6.33 -5.66 3.04
N GLN A 156 -6.85 -6.44 2.10
CA GLN A 156 -7.14 -7.87 2.29
C GLN A 156 -6.31 -8.72 1.33
N ALA A 157 -5.67 -9.78 1.82
CA ALA A 157 -4.97 -10.72 0.97
C ALA A 157 -5.98 -11.56 0.16
N VAL A 158 -5.79 -11.66 -1.15
CA VAL A 158 -6.63 -12.49 -2.01
C VAL A 158 -5.99 -13.87 -2.11
N ARG A 159 -6.57 -14.87 -1.43
CA ARG A 159 -6.13 -16.26 -1.59
C ARG A 159 -6.43 -16.73 -3.01
N GLU A 160 -5.48 -17.44 -3.64
CA GLU A 160 -5.77 -18.22 -4.83
C GLU A 160 -6.65 -19.40 -4.43
N THR A 161 -7.80 -19.51 -5.09
CA THR A 161 -8.70 -20.67 -5.01
C THR A 161 -8.27 -21.69 -6.03
#